data_AF-A0A662P7J5-F1
#
_entry.id   AF-A0A662P7J5-F1
#
_cell.length_a   1.000
_cell.length_b   1.000
_cell.length_c   1.000
_cell.angle_alpha   90.00
_cell.angle_beta   90.00
_cell.angle_gamma   90.00
#
_symmetry.space_group_name_H-M   'P 1'
#
loop_
_entity.id
_entity.type
_entity.pdbx_description
1 polymer ?
#
loop_
_entity_poly.entity_id
_entity_poly.type
_entity_poly.pdbx_seq_one_letter_code
_entity_poly.pdbx_strand_id
1 'polypeptide(L)' 'MMEIQKNFLEDIKWGLDNYKNLQLKFRDLWVAIMNREVIVAGESIKYVEEKASRLTGKKKEEIPVIFVESGAHVF' A
#
# COMPACT_ATOMS: atom_id res chain seq x y z
N MET A 1 -12.05 -8.34 15.32
CA MET A 1 -11.33 -7.04 15.43
C MET A 1 -9.82 -7.22 15.53
N MET A 2 -9.30 -8.01 16.48
CA MET A 2 -7.85 -8.21 16.65
C MET A 2 -7.14 -8.77 15.39
N GLU A 3 -7.79 -9.69 14.66
CA GLU A 3 -7.19 -10.33 13.48
C GLU A 3 -7.07 -9.39 12.28
N ILE A 4 -8.08 -8.55 12.03
CA ILE A 4 -8.06 -7.53 10.97
C ILE A 4 -6.92 -6.54 11.23
N GLN A 5 -6.80 -6.06 12.48
CA GLN A 5 -5.70 -5.17 12.87
C GLN A 5 -4.33 -5.84 12.72
N LYS A 6 -4.22 -7.13 13.05
CA LYS A 6 -2.98 -7.89 12.88
C LYS A 6 -2.59 -7.98 11.39
N ASN A 7 -3.51 -8.36 10.52
CA ASN A 7 -3.24 -8.48 9.07
C ASN A 7 -2.84 -7.13 8.47
N PHE A 8 -3.54 -6.06 8.85
CA PHE A 8 -3.20 -4.69 8.43
C PHE A 8 -1.77 -4.30 8.82
N LEU A 9 -1.36 -4.57 10.06
CA LEU A 9 -0.01 -4.29 10.54
C LEU A 9 1.04 -5.16 9.85
N GLU A 10 0.74 -6.43 9.58
CA GLU A 10 1.62 -7.32 8.81
C GLU A 10 1.83 -6.83 7.38
N ASP A 11 0.78 -6.34 6.72
CA ASP A 11 0.85 -5.80 5.36
C ASP A 11 1.63 -4.47 5.32
N ILE A 12 1.46 -3.59 6.31
CA ILE A 12 2.33 -2.40 6.47
C ILE A 12 3.79 -2.81 6.64
N LYS A 13 4.07 -3.74 7.57
CA LYS A 13 5.43 -4.20 7.83
C LYS A 13 6.05 -4.78 6.57
N TRP A 14 5.30 -5.60 5.83
CA TRP A 14 5.76 -6.14 4.56
C TRP A 14 6.09 -5.04 3.54
N GLY A 15 5.25 -4.01 3.42
CA GLY A 15 5.49 -2.87 2.54
C GLY A 15 6.78 -2.11 2.86
N LEU A 16 7.06 -1.91 4.16
CA LEU A 16 8.29 -1.28 4.64
C LEU A 16 9.52 -2.18 4.42
N ASP A 17 9.42 -3.46 4.75
CA ASP A 17 10.52 -4.44 4.56
C ASP A 17 10.87 -4.59 3.05
N ASN A 18 9.89 -4.39 2.16
CA ASN A 18 10.06 -4.49 0.70
C ASN A 18 10.17 -3.13 -0.01
N TYR A 19 10.36 -2.04 0.72
CA TYR A 19 10.24 -0.68 0.17
C TYR A 19 11.16 -0.42 -1.01
N LYS A 20 12.40 -0.95 -1.00
CA LYS A 20 13.34 -0.84 -2.14
C LYS A 20 12.76 -1.45 -3.43
N ASN A 21 12.09 -2.61 -3.33
CA ASN A 21 11.45 -3.25 -4.48
C ASN A 21 10.23 -2.46 -4.96
N LEU A 22 9.49 -1.87 -4.03
CA LEU A 22 8.37 -0.98 -4.36
C LEU A 22 8.86 0.28 -5.08
N GLN A 23 9.95 0.91 -4.63
CA GLN A 23 10.55 2.07 -5.29
C GLN A 23 11.02 1.79 -6.72
N LEU A 24 11.41 0.56 -7.06
CA LEU A 24 11.80 0.21 -8.42
C LEU A 24 10.60 0.11 -9.38
N LYS A 25 9.40 -0.18 -8.86
CA LYS A 25 8.20 -0.47 -9.68
C LYS A 25 7.10 0.58 -9.60
N PHE A 26 6.98 1.24 -8.45
CA PHE A 26 5.84 2.08 -8.09
C PHE A 26 6.27 3.44 -7.52
N ARG A 27 7.46 3.92 -7.92
CA ARG A 27 7.96 5.23 -7.53
C ARG A 27 6.92 6.32 -7.80
N ASP A 28 6.76 7.21 -6.83
CA ASP A 28 5.85 8.36 -6.84
C ASP A 28 4.36 7.97 -7.00
N LEU A 29 4.01 6.75 -6.60
CA LEU A 29 2.64 6.25 -6.58
C LEU A 29 2.18 5.90 -5.16
N TRP A 30 0.88 5.99 -4.95
CA TRP A 30 0.19 5.33 -3.84
C TRP A 30 0.01 3.86 -4.18
N VAL A 31 0.27 2.97 -3.23
CA VAL A 31 0.11 1.52 -3.38
C VAL A 31 -0.75 0.95 -2.25
N ALA A 32 -1.80 0.22 -2.60
CA ALA A 32 -2.58 -0.57 -1.67
C ALA A 32 -1.97 -1.97 -1.55
N ILE A 33 -1.77 -2.42 -0.32
CA ILE A 33 -1.16 -3.72 -0.01
C ILE A 33 -2.20 -4.60 0.67
N MET A 34 -2.30 -5.85 0.26
CA MET A 34 -3.13 -6.84 0.94
C MET A 34 -2.50 -8.22 0.79
N ASN A 35 -2.50 -9.01 1.87
CA ASN A 35 -1.89 -10.35 1.88
C ASN A 35 -0.43 -10.33 1.39
N ARG A 36 0.32 -9.29 1.75
CA ARG A 36 1.73 -9.09 1.39
C ARG A 36 1.96 -8.96 -0.11
N GLU A 37 1.00 -8.40 -0.83
CA GLU A 37 1.11 -8.10 -2.27
C GLU A 37 0.51 -6.72 -2.60
N VAL A 38 1.04 -6.07 -3.63
CA VAL A 38 0.46 -4.82 -4.17
C VAL A 38 -0.73 -5.17 -5.05
N ILE A 39 -1.93 -4.77 -4.63
CA ILE A 39 -3.19 -5.05 -5.35
C ILE A 39 -3.63 -3.90 -6.25
N VAL A 40 -3.26 -2.67 -5.90
CA VAL A 40 -3.56 -1.45 -6.67
C VAL A 40 -2.42 -0.46 -6.51
N ALA A 41 -2.04 0.21 -7.60
CA ALA A 41 -1.14 1.36 -7.57
C ALA A 41 -1.73 2.51 -8.41
N GLY A 42 -1.44 3.75 -8.04
CA GLY A 42 -1.86 4.93 -8.81
C GLY A 42 -1.45 6.26 -8.17
N GLU A 43 -1.55 7.34 -8.95
CA GLU A 43 -1.12 8.68 -8.53
C GLU A 43 -2.05 9.33 -7.48
N SER A 44 -3.30 8.86 -7.38
CA SER A 44 -4.31 9.40 -6.47
C SER A 44 -4.62 8.42 -5.34
N ILE A 45 -4.40 8.84 -4.09
CA ILE A 45 -4.77 8.05 -2.91
C ILE A 45 -6.26 7.66 -2.92
N LYS A 46 -7.13 8.61 -3.29
CA LYS A 46 -8.59 8.37 -3.38
C LYS A 46 -8.91 7.26 -4.38
N TYR A 47 -8.28 7.30 -5.56
CA TYR A 47 -8.46 6.25 -6.58
C TYR A 47 -8.00 4.88 -6.04
N VAL A 48 -6.83 4.84 -5.42
CA VAL A 48 -6.22 3.60 -4.91
C VAL A 48 -7.10 2.97 -3.83
N GLU A 49 -7.53 3.76 -2.84
CA GLU A 49 -8.44 3.30 -1.78
C GLU A 49 -9.78 2.80 -2.32
N GLU A 50 -10.43 3.55 -3.21
CA GLU A 50 -11.73 3.18 -3.77
C GLU A 50 -11.64 1.91 -4.62
N LYS A 51 -10.60 1.80 -5.44
CA LYS A 51 -10.40 0.62 -6.29
C LYS A 51 -10.03 -0.61 -5.46
N ALA A 52 -9.14 -0.47 -4.47
CA ALA A 52 -8.75 -1.56 -3.59
C ALA A 52 -9.93 -2.09 -2.79
N SER A 53 -10.75 -1.19 -2.22
CA SER A 53 -11.97 -1.56 -1.48
C SER A 53 -12.97 -2.31 -2.37
N ARG A 54 -13.19 -1.86 -3.61
CA ARG A 54 -14.07 -2.54 -4.57
C ARG A 54 -13.56 -3.92 -4.99
N LEU A 55 -12.25 -4.06 -5.20
CA LEU A 55 -11.64 -5.33 -5.63
C LEU A 55 -11.67 -6.40 -4.54
N THR A 56 -11.52 -6.01 -3.27
CA THR A 56 -11.37 -6.95 -2.15
C THR A 56 -12.65 -7.12 -1.33
N GLY A 57 -13.63 -6.23 -1.50
CA GLY A 57 -14.83 -6.17 -0.67
C GLY A 57 -14.58 -5.71 0.77
N LYS A 58 -13.36 -5.23 1.09
CA LYS A 58 -12.99 -4.71 2.41
C LYS A 58 -13.25 -3.21 2.50
N LYS A 59 -13.43 -2.70 3.71
CA LYS A 59 -13.49 -1.25 3.93
C LYS A 59 -12.11 -0.64 3.69
N LYS A 60 -12.09 0.64 3.32
CA LYS A 60 -10.84 1.36 3.01
C LYS A 60 -9.87 1.35 4.20
N GLU A 61 -10.39 1.45 5.42
CA GLU A 61 -9.62 1.50 6.66
C GLU A 61 -8.99 0.14 7.02
N GLU A 62 -9.42 -0.95 6.36
CA GLU A 62 -8.86 -2.29 6.53
C GLU A 62 -7.75 -2.61 5.53
N ILE A 63 -7.45 -1.70 4.59
CA ILE A 63 -6.44 -1.90 3.54
C ILE A 63 -5.35 -0.84 3.70
N PRO A 64 -4.11 -1.21 4.03
CA PRO A 64 -3.04 -0.24 4.12
C PRO A 64 -2.70 0.31 2.73
N VAL A 65 -2.62 1.64 2.65
CA VAL A 65 -2.14 2.36 1.47
C VAL A 65 -0.92 3.17 1.88
N ILE A 66 0.19 2.98 1.18
CA ILE A 66 1.45 3.71 1.42
C ILE A 66 1.84 4.50 0.18
N PHE A 67 2.49 5.64 0.38
CA PHE A 67 3.13 6.38 -0.71
C PHE A 67 4.57 5.90 -0.88
N VAL A 68 4.94 5.56 -2.11
CA VAL A 68 6.29 5.07 -2.44
C VAL A 68 7.11 6.22 -2.99
N GLU A 69 7.85 6.88 -2.12
CA GLU A 69 8.64 8.06 -2.46
C GLU A 69 9.82 7.70 -3.35
N SER A 70 10.06 8.50 -4.38
CA SER A 70 11.42 8.66 -4.90
C SER A 70 12.25 9.33 -3.82
N GLY A 71 13.22 8.60 -3.24
CA GLY A 71 14.05 9.16 -2.17
C GLY A 71 14.63 10.52 -2.60
N ALA A 72 14.67 11.48 -1.67
CA ALA A 72 15.21 12.81 -1.96
C ALA A 72 16.66 12.68 -2.45
N HIS A 73 16.95 13.25 -3.62
CA HIS A 73 18.31 13.50 -4.03
C HIS A 73 18.91 14.53 -3.07
N VAL A 74 19.66 14.09 -2.07
CA VAL A 74 20.51 14.97 -1.28
C VAL A 74 21.75 15.26 -2.13
N PHE A 75 21.80 16.44 -2.76
CA PHE A 75 22.98 16.96 -3.46
C PHE A 75 23.84 17.80 -2.52
#